data_AF-A0A0M4EJW7-F1
#
_entry.id   AF-A0A0M4EJW7-F1
#
_cell.length_a   1.000
_cell.length_b   1.000
_cell.length_c   1.000
_cell.angle_alpha   90.00
_cell.angle_beta   90.00
_cell.angle_gamma   90.00
#
_symmetry.space_group_name_H-M   'P 1'
#
loop_
_entity.id
_entity.type
_entity.pdbx_description
1 polymer ?
#
loop_
_entity_poly.entity_id
_entity_poly.type
_entity_poly.pdbx_seq_one_letter_code
_entity_poly.pdbx_strand_id
1 'polypeptide(L)'
;MLFEKRPDVRNSFLDIKRPVDPPPKSLLKVKLHATPPPPPTQEQNLLQKEIRSSKSVYIPRFYFPHGKPQPTIAMERVIRGILSAFDSFPNNQVTKDELPRILKLCGLPFYWRMPVMIFCQAGSTGLVERQRFVEFWKQMNVYCHEAASRFVYILSRGQRFRSYIMPEDLVPMVQDVVDTHPGLAFLKEATEFHSRYVHTVIARIFYSVNRSWSGKITISELKRSDLLEMISLLEEEEDINQIMAFFSYEHFYVIYCKFWELDKDHDLLINQDDLAKHSDNALSTRIVERIFSGCVTRNDNKKAPEDEPKMSYTDFVWFILSEEDKRTPTAIEYWFRCMDIDGDGALSMYELEYFYEEQQQRMEGIGIECLPFEDCLCQMLDMIKPVNRDSITLGDLKRCKMTHVFFDTFFNLEKYLDHEQRDPFASQRDETNSDWDRFAAQEYELLISEENE
;
A
#
# COMPACT_ATOMS: atom_id res chain seq x y z
N MET A 1 -23.59 17.82 34.85
CA MET A 1 -23.10 16.74 35.76
C MET A 1 -23.54 15.41 35.17
N LEU A 2 -22.58 14.52 34.89
CA LEU A 2 -22.66 13.30 34.05
C LEU A 2 -22.76 13.67 32.56
N PHE A 3 -21.70 13.98 31.82
CA PHE A 3 -20.51 13.15 31.56
C PHE A 3 -19.23 14.01 31.46
N GLU A 4 -18.55 14.17 32.58
CA GLU A 4 -17.08 14.22 32.64
C GLU A 4 -16.62 12.78 32.85
N LYS A 5 -16.51 11.98 31.79
CA LYS A 5 -15.75 10.73 31.83
C LYS A 5 -15.15 10.51 30.44
N ARG A 6 -13.86 10.83 30.36
CA ARG A 6 -12.90 10.25 29.42
C ARG A 6 -13.27 8.77 29.22
N PRO A 7 -13.43 8.26 27.99
CA PRO A 7 -13.11 6.86 27.76
C PRO A 7 -11.64 6.73 28.14
N ASP A 8 -11.37 5.91 29.14
CA ASP A 8 -10.04 5.70 29.71
C ASP A 8 -9.26 4.79 28.76
N VAL A 9 -8.97 5.30 27.56
CA VAL A 9 -8.06 4.69 26.58
C VAL A 9 -6.69 4.49 27.24
N ARG A 10 -6.34 5.28 28.25
CA ARG A 10 -5.04 5.24 28.96
C ARG A 10 -4.75 3.96 29.76
N ASN A 11 -5.76 3.21 30.21
CA ASN A 11 -5.54 2.06 31.09
C ASN A 11 -5.60 0.69 30.38
N SER A 12 -6.05 0.63 29.12
CA SER A 12 -6.13 -0.64 28.37
C SER A 12 -4.79 -1.07 27.74
N PHE A 13 -3.79 -0.19 27.70
CA PHE A 13 -2.48 -0.44 27.06
C PHE A 13 -1.35 -0.75 28.05
N LEU A 14 -1.59 -0.62 29.36
CA LEU A 14 -0.54 -0.68 30.39
C LEU A 14 -0.12 -2.10 30.83
N ASP A 15 -0.81 -3.16 30.40
CA ASP A 15 -0.54 -4.54 30.89
C ASP A 15 0.17 -5.47 29.89
N ILE A 16 0.75 -4.94 28.81
CA ILE A 16 1.41 -5.76 27.78
C ILE A 16 2.93 -5.74 27.97
N LYS A 17 3.47 -6.76 28.65
CA LYS A 17 4.91 -7.01 28.72
C LYS A 17 5.44 -7.45 27.34
N ARG A 18 6.34 -6.66 26.75
CA ARG A 18 7.11 -7.03 25.55
C ARG A 18 8.14 -8.14 25.86
N PRO A 19 8.43 -9.07 24.92
CA PRO A 19 9.60 -9.93 25.00
C PRO A 19 10.88 -9.10 24.82
N VAL A 20 11.88 -9.38 25.65
CA VAL A 20 13.19 -8.72 25.63
C VAL A 20 14.20 -9.75 25.11
N ASP A 21 14.50 -9.73 23.81
CA ASP A 21 15.73 -10.33 23.28
C ASP A 21 16.08 -9.70 21.91
N PRO A 22 17.35 -9.29 21.68
CA PRO A 22 17.77 -8.74 20.40
C PRO A 22 18.02 -9.84 19.35
N PRO A 23 17.72 -9.60 18.06
CA PRO A 23 17.88 -10.61 17.02
C PRO A 23 19.36 -10.84 16.64
N PRO A 24 19.75 -12.07 16.25
CA PRO A 24 21.09 -12.36 15.76
C PRO A 24 21.29 -11.84 14.32
N LYS A 25 22.45 -11.19 14.09
CA LYS A 25 22.89 -10.70 12.78
C LYS A 25 23.28 -11.87 11.87
N SER A 26 22.62 -12.00 10.71
CA SER A 26 23.01 -12.95 9.66
C SER A 26 23.31 -12.24 8.34
N LEU A 27 24.44 -12.62 7.75
CA LEU A 27 25.12 -12.02 6.60
C LEU A 27 24.76 -12.75 5.31
N LEU A 28 24.24 -12.05 4.30
CA LEU A 28 24.37 -12.45 2.90
C LEU A 28 24.62 -11.22 2.01
N LYS A 29 25.90 -10.98 1.69
CA LYS A 29 26.35 -10.02 0.67
C LYS A 29 26.32 -10.69 -0.70
N VAL A 30 25.42 -10.27 -1.59
CA VAL A 30 25.52 -10.54 -3.02
C VAL A 30 25.91 -9.23 -3.72
N LYS A 31 27.12 -9.17 -4.26
CA LYS A 31 27.60 -8.05 -5.08
C LYS A 31 27.05 -8.20 -6.50
N LEU A 32 26.19 -7.28 -6.92
CA LEU A 32 25.81 -7.09 -8.32
C LEU A 32 26.68 -5.97 -8.92
N HIS A 33 27.71 -6.33 -9.68
CA HIS A 33 28.37 -5.42 -10.61
C HIS A 33 27.79 -5.68 -12.00
N ALA A 34 26.90 -4.79 -12.46
CA ALA A 34 26.45 -4.77 -13.85
C ALA A 34 27.46 -3.98 -14.69
N THR A 35 28.07 -4.64 -15.67
CA THR A 35 28.84 -3.98 -16.73
C THR A 35 27.90 -3.62 -17.89
N PRO A 36 28.11 -2.48 -18.57
CA PRO A 36 27.24 -2.06 -19.68
C PRO A 36 27.47 -2.94 -20.92
N PRO A 37 26.44 -3.17 -21.75
CA PRO A 37 26.57 -4.03 -22.92
C PRO A 37 27.41 -3.37 -24.04
N PRO A 38 28.17 -4.16 -24.83
CA PRO A 38 28.95 -3.65 -25.95
C PRO A 38 28.07 -3.27 -27.16
N PRO A 39 28.57 -2.44 -28.09
CA PRO A 39 27.82 -1.97 -29.25
C PRO A 39 27.51 -3.10 -30.25
N PRO A 40 26.44 -2.94 -31.07
CA PRO A 40 25.92 -4.02 -31.90
C PRO A 40 26.90 -4.45 -33.00
N THR A 41 27.34 -5.71 -32.93
CA THR A 41 28.15 -6.39 -33.94
C THR A 41 27.28 -6.93 -35.08
N GLN A 42 27.93 -7.21 -36.22
CA GLN A 42 27.35 -7.63 -37.52
C GLN A 42 26.41 -8.86 -37.48
N GLU A 43 26.24 -9.54 -36.34
CA GLU A 43 25.30 -10.66 -36.14
C GLU A 43 23.83 -10.26 -36.25
N GLN A 44 23.45 -9.02 -35.91
CA GLN A 44 22.06 -8.57 -36.02
C GLN A 44 21.55 -8.54 -37.46
N ASN A 45 22.45 -8.34 -38.44
CA ASN A 45 22.12 -8.35 -39.87
C ASN A 45 21.96 -9.76 -40.45
N LEU A 46 22.55 -10.80 -39.82
CA LEU A 46 22.38 -12.19 -40.24
C LEU A 46 21.02 -12.75 -39.76
N LEU A 47 20.60 -12.43 -38.54
CA LEU A 47 19.28 -12.78 -38.00
C LEU A 47 18.13 -12.18 -38.84
N GLN A 48 18.24 -10.92 -39.27
CA GLN A 48 17.23 -10.31 -40.16
C GLN A 48 17.17 -10.95 -41.55
N LYS A 49 18.28 -11.50 -42.05
CA LYS A 49 18.34 -12.22 -43.33
C LYS A 49 17.76 -13.63 -43.23
N GLU A 50 17.97 -14.33 -42.12
CA GLU A 50 17.37 -15.66 -41.89
C GLU A 50 15.86 -15.60 -41.71
N ILE A 51 15.33 -14.58 -41.01
CA ILE A 51 13.88 -14.40 -40.80
C ILE A 51 13.12 -14.24 -42.12
N ARG A 52 13.73 -13.64 -43.15
CA ARG A 52 13.10 -13.46 -44.48
C ARG A 52 13.03 -14.74 -45.31
N SER A 53 13.75 -15.81 -44.93
CA SER A 53 13.79 -17.08 -45.67
C SER A 53 12.94 -18.20 -45.05
N SER A 54 12.43 -17.99 -43.83
CA SER A 54 11.68 -18.99 -43.07
C SER A 54 10.18 -18.95 -43.36
N LYS A 55 9.69 -19.96 -44.09
CA LYS A 55 8.26 -20.25 -44.22
C LYS A 55 7.69 -20.67 -42.86
N SER A 56 6.64 -19.96 -42.41
CA SER A 56 5.84 -20.17 -41.19
C SER A 56 6.65 -20.51 -39.92
N VAL A 57 7.20 -19.49 -39.27
CA VAL A 57 7.67 -19.61 -37.89
C VAL A 57 6.48 -19.92 -37.00
N TYR A 58 6.42 -21.14 -36.44
CA TYR A 58 5.46 -21.48 -35.39
C TYR A 58 5.82 -20.66 -34.14
N ILE A 59 4.97 -19.70 -33.78
CA ILE A 59 5.09 -18.94 -32.53
C ILE A 59 4.21 -19.64 -31.49
N PRO A 60 4.80 -20.34 -30.50
CA PRO A 60 4.01 -20.95 -29.44
C PRO A 60 3.22 -19.89 -28.69
N ARG A 61 2.09 -20.29 -28.07
CA ARG A 61 1.37 -19.39 -27.16
C ARG A 61 2.32 -18.90 -26.07
N PHE A 62 2.49 -17.60 -25.98
CA PHE A 62 3.36 -16.94 -24.98
C PHE A 62 2.54 -16.15 -23.94
N TYR A 63 1.29 -15.80 -24.26
CA TYR A 63 0.42 -15.06 -23.36
C TYR A 63 -0.50 -15.99 -22.55
N PHE A 64 -0.31 -15.98 -21.24
CA PHE A 64 -1.04 -16.78 -20.26
C PHE A 64 -1.51 -15.88 -19.10
N PRO A 65 -2.68 -15.24 -19.23
CA PRO A 65 -3.16 -14.25 -18.24
C PRO A 65 -3.42 -14.84 -16.85
N HIS A 66 -3.64 -16.15 -16.76
CA HIS A 66 -3.91 -16.86 -15.49
C HIS A 66 -2.82 -17.90 -15.16
N GLY A 67 -1.61 -17.72 -15.70
CA GLY A 67 -0.52 -18.69 -15.56
C GLY A 67 -0.56 -19.82 -16.58
N LYS A 68 0.55 -20.57 -16.67
CA LYS A 68 0.67 -21.72 -17.58
C LYS A 68 -0.05 -22.95 -16.99
N PRO A 69 -0.92 -23.63 -17.76
CA PRO A 69 -1.63 -24.82 -17.28
C PRO A 69 -0.67 -25.88 -16.73
N GLN A 70 -1.02 -26.48 -15.59
CA GLN A 70 -0.26 -27.58 -14.99
C GLN A 70 -0.75 -28.95 -15.51
N PRO A 71 0.09 -30.01 -15.45
CA PRO A 71 -0.31 -31.36 -15.86
C PRO A 71 -1.47 -31.92 -15.02
N THR A 72 -2.44 -32.56 -15.68
CA THR A 72 -3.67 -33.12 -15.06
C THR A 72 -3.37 -34.13 -13.95
N ILE A 73 -2.28 -34.91 -14.08
CA ILE A 73 -1.88 -35.94 -13.10
C ILE A 73 -1.57 -35.32 -11.73
N ALA A 74 -0.94 -34.14 -11.70
CA ALA A 74 -0.61 -33.45 -10.45
C ALA A 74 -1.90 -33.05 -9.68
N MET A 75 -2.91 -32.59 -10.42
CA MET A 75 -4.21 -32.20 -9.88
C MET A 75 -4.96 -33.41 -9.29
N GLU A 76 -4.98 -34.55 -9.98
CA GLU A 76 -5.63 -35.77 -9.48
C GLU A 76 -5.02 -36.27 -8.17
N ARG A 77 -3.68 -36.19 -8.04
CA ARG A 77 -2.99 -36.58 -6.80
C ARG A 77 -3.43 -35.71 -5.62
N VAL A 78 -3.51 -34.39 -5.83
CA VAL A 78 -3.98 -33.45 -4.79
C VAL A 78 -5.44 -33.75 -4.41
N ILE A 79 -6.31 -34.03 -5.39
CA ILE A 79 -7.72 -34.39 -5.12
C ILE A 79 -7.83 -35.65 -4.26
N ARG A 80 -7.03 -36.70 -4.53
CA ARG A 80 -7.02 -37.90 -3.67
C ARG A 80 -6.59 -37.58 -2.24
N GLY A 81 -5.59 -36.71 -2.08
CA GLY A 81 -5.15 -36.23 -0.77
C GLY A 81 -6.25 -35.45 -0.04
N ILE A 82 -6.94 -34.55 -0.73
CA ILE A 82 -8.09 -33.80 -0.19
C ILE A 82 -9.17 -34.77 0.29
N LEU A 83 -9.60 -35.72 -0.54
CA LEU A 83 -10.65 -36.68 -0.19
C LEU A 83 -10.28 -37.47 1.06
N SER A 84 -9.07 -38.04 1.09
CA SER A 84 -8.58 -38.80 2.25
C SER A 84 -8.49 -37.95 3.52
N ALA A 85 -8.17 -36.66 3.40
CA ALA A 85 -8.11 -35.77 4.55
C ALA A 85 -9.51 -35.48 5.11
N PHE A 86 -10.50 -35.20 4.25
CA PHE A 86 -11.88 -35.00 4.68
C PHE A 86 -12.50 -36.25 5.33
N ASP A 87 -12.12 -37.45 4.89
CA ASP A 87 -12.60 -38.72 5.48
C ASP A 87 -12.19 -38.88 6.95
N SER A 88 -11.18 -38.14 7.40
CA SER A 88 -10.74 -38.14 8.81
C SER A 88 -11.57 -37.22 9.73
N PHE A 89 -12.43 -36.36 9.17
CA PHE A 89 -13.25 -35.43 9.94
C PHE A 89 -14.72 -35.90 10.05
N PRO A 90 -15.41 -35.57 11.16
CA PRO A 90 -16.83 -35.89 11.31
C PRO A 90 -17.68 -35.38 10.15
N ASN A 91 -18.58 -36.22 9.64
CA ASN A 91 -19.48 -35.90 8.52
C ASN A 91 -18.79 -35.44 7.22
N ASN A 92 -17.48 -35.66 7.07
CA ASN A 92 -16.68 -35.09 5.97
C ASN A 92 -16.78 -33.56 5.88
N GLN A 93 -16.85 -32.89 7.03
CA GLN A 93 -16.94 -31.44 7.17
C GLN A 93 -15.75 -30.93 7.98
N VAL A 94 -15.27 -29.74 7.63
CA VAL A 94 -14.22 -29.06 8.41
C VAL A 94 -14.69 -27.69 8.87
N THR A 95 -14.29 -27.32 10.09
CA THR A 95 -14.43 -25.98 10.65
C THR A 95 -13.37 -25.02 10.09
N LYS A 96 -13.51 -23.72 10.42
CA LYS A 96 -12.50 -22.68 10.13
C LYS A 96 -11.10 -23.08 10.60
N ASP A 97 -11.00 -23.65 11.80
CA ASP A 97 -9.71 -23.98 12.44
C ASP A 97 -9.08 -25.27 11.88
N GLU A 98 -9.88 -26.15 11.30
CA GLU A 98 -9.42 -27.39 10.67
C GLU A 98 -9.08 -27.21 9.18
N LEU A 99 -9.70 -26.24 8.51
CA LEU A 99 -9.51 -25.95 7.08
C LEU A 99 -8.03 -25.77 6.67
N PRO A 100 -7.13 -25.14 7.47
CA PRO A 100 -5.71 -25.03 7.14
C PRO A 100 -5.03 -26.38 6.83
N ARG A 101 -5.47 -27.48 7.46
CA ARG A 101 -4.94 -28.82 7.16
C ARG A 101 -5.21 -29.24 5.72
N ILE A 102 -6.37 -28.85 5.19
CA ILE A 102 -6.73 -29.10 3.79
C ILE A 102 -5.98 -28.14 2.84
N LEU A 103 -5.85 -26.87 3.21
CA LEU A 103 -5.12 -25.87 2.41
C LEU A 103 -3.65 -26.23 2.21
N LYS A 104 -3.00 -26.77 3.24
CA LYS A 104 -1.62 -27.23 3.17
C LYS A 104 -1.41 -28.31 2.10
N LEU A 105 -2.36 -29.24 1.94
CA LEU A 105 -2.34 -30.25 0.86
C LEU A 105 -2.48 -29.64 -0.53
N CYS A 106 -3.14 -28.48 -0.61
CA CYS A 106 -3.36 -27.71 -1.83
C CYS A 106 -2.19 -26.77 -2.15
N GLY A 107 -1.23 -26.59 -1.23
CA GLY A 107 -0.19 -25.58 -1.33
C GLY A 107 -0.74 -24.15 -1.30
N LEU A 108 -1.82 -23.91 -0.55
CA LEU A 108 -2.38 -22.58 -0.32
C LEU A 108 -1.94 -22.05 1.05
N PRO A 109 -1.58 -20.76 1.19
CA PRO A 109 -1.17 -20.16 2.46
C PRO A 109 -2.26 -20.21 3.54
N PHE A 110 -1.86 -20.23 4.81
CA PHE A 110 -2.76 -20.34 5.96
C PHE A 110 -3.87 -19.27 5.97
N TYR A 111 -3.50 -17.99 5.81
CA TYR A 111 -4.46 -16.88 5.86
C TYR A 111 -5.41 -16.79 4.67
N TRP A 112 -5.28 -17.69 3.67
CA TRP A 112 -6.31 -17.83 2.64
C TRP A 112 -7.53 -18.61 3.13
N ARG A 113 -7.49 -19.17 4.36
CA ARG A 113 -8.58 -19.96 4.95
C ARG A 113 -9.89 -19.22 5.03
N MET A 114 -9.91 -17.94 5.42
CA MET A 114 -11.18 -17.22 5.54
C MET A 114 -11.81 -16.93 4.16
N PRO A 115 -11.06 -16.42 3.15
CA PRO A 115 -11.58 -16.34 1.78
C PRO A 115 -12.07 -17.68 1.21
N VAL A 116 -11.32 -18.78 1.41
CA VAL A 116 -11.71 -20.12 0.94
C VAL A 116 -12.95 -20.64 1.68
N MET A 117 -13.05 -20.38 2.98
CA MET A 117 -14.21 -20.73 3.79
C MET A 117 -15.46 -20.01 3.27
N ILE A 118 -15.38 -18.69 3.04
CA ILE A 118 -16.49 -17.90 2.48
C ILE A 118 -16.90 -18.41 1.10
N PHE A 119 -15.94 -18.84 0.28
CA PHE A 119 -16.21 -19.42 -1.01
C PHE A 119 -16.98 -20.75 -0.88
N CYS A 120 -16.52 -21.64 0.02
CA CYS A 120 -16.98 -23.03 0.04
C CYS A 120 -18.17 -23.30 0.96
N GLN A 121 -18.42 -22.43 1.95
CA GLN A 121 -19.48 -22.66 2.94
C GLN A 121 -20.87 -22.56 2.33
N ALA A 122 -21.77 -23.45 2.76
CA ALA A 122 -23.18 -23.35 2.44
C ALA A 122 -23.87 -22.48 3.50
N GLY A 123 -24.21 -21.24 3.13
CA GLY A 123 -24.80 -20.27 4.06
C GLY A 123 -23.85 -19.86 5.19
N SER A 124 -24.40 -19.56 6.38
CA SER A 124 -23.63 -19.13 7.56
C SER A 124 -23.34 -20.27 8.54
N THR A 125 -23.18 -21.50 8.02
CA THR A 125 -23.00 -22.71 8.86
C THR A 125 -21.64 -22.77 9.55
N GLY A 126 -20.64 -22.02 9.07
CA GLY A 126 -19.28 -22.08 9.60
C GLY A 126 -18.54 -23.37 9.25
N LEU A 127 -19.07 -24.17 8.33
CA LEU A 127 -18.53 -25.47 7.94
C LEU A 127 -18.30 -25.55 6.42
N VAL A 128 -17.25 -26.27 6.04
CA VAL A 128 -16.94 -26.58 4.65
C VAL A 128 -17.11 -28.08 4.41
N GLU A 129 -18.01 -28.44 3.50
CA GLU A 129 -18.24 -29.84 3.11
C GLU A 129 -17.22 -30.31 2.07
N ARG A 130 -16.81 -31.58 2.19
CA ARG A 130 -15.88 -32.24 1.24
C ARG A 130 -16.25 -32.02 -0.21
N GLN A 131 -17.52 -32.23 -0.57
CA GLN A 131 -17.97 -32.14 -1.95
C GLN A 131 -17.85 -30.70 -2.49
N ARG A 132 -18.24 -29.70 -1.68
CA ARG A 132 -18.11 -28.28 -2.01
C ARG A 132 -16.66 -27.87 -2.21
N PHE A 133 -15.76 -28.30 -1.31
CA PHE A 133 -14.33 -27.99 -1.43
C PHE A 133 -13.72 -28.63 -2.67
N VAL A 134 -14.04 -29.90 -2.97
CA VAL A 134 -13.53 -30.58 -4.17
C VAL A 134 -14.03 -29.90 -5.45
N GLU A 135 -15.28 -29.47 -5.50
CA GLU A 135 -15.83 -28.71 -6.62
C GLU A 135 -15.13 -27.36 -6.80
N PHE A 136 -14.96 -26.61 -5.70
CA PHE A 136 -14.18 -25.38 -5.68
C PHE A 136 -12.77 -25.60 -6.25
N TRP A 137 -12.04 -26.58 -5.71
CA TRP A 137 -10.66 -26.87 -6.10
C TRP A 137 -10.57 -27.25 -7.58
N LYS A 138 -11.50 -28.08 -8.06
CA LYS A 138 -11.59 -28.47 -9.48
C LYS A 138 -11.85 -27.25 -10.37
N GLN A 139 -12.85 -26.45 -10.04
CA GLN A 139 -13.23 -25.28 -10.85
C GLN A 139 -12.11 -24.25 -10.90
N MET A 140 -11.47 -23.94 -9.77
CA MET A 140 -10.36 -22.99 -9.73
C MET A 140 -9.20 -23.45 -10.62
N ASN A 141 -8.81 -24.73 -10.57
CA ASN A 141 -7.67 -25.23 -11.36
C ASN A 141 -7.95 -25.35 -12.87
N VAL A 142 -9.20 -25.22 -13.31
CA VAL A 142 -9.54 -25.09 -14.75
C VAL A 142 -9.09 -23.73 -15.29
N TYR A 143 -9.19 -22.67 -14.49
CA TYR A 143 -8.99 -21.29 -14.93
C TYR A 143 -7.71 -20.65 -14.39
N CYS A 144 -7.25 -21.07 -13.22
CA CYS A 144 -6.21 -20.41 -12.46
C CYS A 144 -5.03 -21.35 -12.21
N HIS A 145 -3.87 -20.98 -12.73
CA HIS A 145 -2.69 -21.84 -12.75
C HIS A 145 -1.50 -21.26 -11.97
N GLU A 146 -1.68 -20.11 -11.33
CA GLU A 146 -0.67 -19.46 -10.48
C GLU A 146 -1.32 -18.75 -9.28
N ALA A 147 -0.50 -18.43 -8.25
CA ALA A 147 -0.97 -17.87 -6.99
C ALA A 147 -1.84 -16.61 -7.16
N ALA A 148 -1.39 -15.62 -7.93
CA ALA A 148 -2.16 -14.38 -8.16
C ALA A 148 -3.54 -14.64 -8.78
N SER A 149 -3.62 -15.48 -9.82
CA SER A 149 -4.89 -15.83 -10.44
C SER A 149 -5.83 -16.58 -9.49
N ARG A 150 -5.28 -17.48 -8.65
CA ARG A 150 -6.04 -18.23 -7.65
C ARG A 150 -6.56 -17.31 -6.55
N PHE A 151 -5.72 -16.41 -6.05
CA PHE A 151 -6.10 -15.44 -5.03
C PHE A 151 -7.26 -14.56 -5.50
N VAL A 152 -7.14 -13.94 -6.68
CA VAL A 152 -8.22 -13.13 -7.28
C VAL A 152 -9.50 -13.96 -7.47
N TYR A 153 -9.41 -15.21 -7.94
CA TYR A 153 -10.56 -16.09 -8.12
C TYR A 153 -11.27 -16.45 -6.81
N ILE A 154 -10.50 -16.69 -5.74
CA ILE A 154 -11.03 -17.00 -4.42
C ILE A 154 -11.76 -15.77 -3.85
N LEU A 155 -11.10 -14.61 -3.85
CA LEU A 155 -11.66 -13.37 -3.31
C LEU A 155 -12.89 -12.90 -4.11
N SER A 156 -12.90 -13.10 -5.43
CA SER A 156 -14.05 -12.80 -6.28
C SER A 156 -15.19 -13.82 -6.17
N ARG A 157 -15.10 -14.79 -5.24
CA ARG A 157 -16.08 -15.86 -5.04
C ARG A 157 -16.39 -16.63 -6.33
N GLY A 158 -15.38 -16.80 -7.18
CA GLY A 158 -15.48 -17.57 -8.42
C GLY A 158 -16.20 -16.85 -9.55
N GLN A 159 -16.42 -15.53 -9.42
CA GLN A 159 -16.97 -14.71 -10.49
C GLN A 159 -15.99 -14.66 -11.66
N ARG A 160 -16.24 -15.50 -12.68
CA ARG A 160 -15.32 -15.72 -13.81
C ARG A 160 -14.97 -14.47 -14.61
N PHE A 161 -15.87 -13.49 -14.65
CA PHE A 161 -15.68 -12.24 -15.39
C PHE A 161 -14.99 -11.15 -14.55
N ARG A 162 -14.78 -11.39 -13.25
CA ARG A 162 -14.13 -10.47 -12.32
C ARG A 162 -12.67 -10.88 -12.11
N SER A 163 -11.77 -10.26 -12.88
CA SER A 163 -10.31 -10.50 -12.85
C SER A 163 -9.56 -9.51 -11.95
N TYR A 164 -10.24 -8.98 -10.94
CA TYR A 164 -9.71 -7.99 -10.01
C TYR A 164 -10.29 -8.14 -8.60
N ILE A 165 -9.59 -7.58 -7.62
CA ILE A 165 -9.96 -7.49 -6.21
C ILE A 165 -10.38 -6.05 -5.90
N MET A 166 -11.46 -5.91 -5.11
CA MET A 166 -11.91 -4.64 -4.52
C MET A 166 -11.60 -4.61 -3.02
N PRO A 167 -11.56 -3.44 -2.37
CA PRO A 167 -11.25 -3.32 -0.94
C PRO A 167 -12.07 -4.26 -0.04
N GLU A 168 -13.39 -4.35 -0.29
CA GLU A 168 -14.32 -5.16 0.49
C GLU A 168 -14.05 -6.67 0.42
N ASP A 169 -13.38 -7.16 -0.63
CA ASP A 169 -13.06 -8.59 -0.73
C ASP A 169 -11.94 -9.01 0.24
N LEU A 170 -11.10 -8.05 0.68
CA LEU A 170 -9.98 -8.30 1.59
C LEU A 170 -10.41 -8.27 3.06
N VAL A 171 -11.53 -7.60 3.39
CA VAL A 171 -12.01 -7.42 4.78
C VAL A 171 -12.04 -8.74 5.56
N PRO A 172 -12.63 -9.84 5.06
CA PRO A 172 -12.69 -11.07 5.84
C PRO A 172 -11.33 -11.71 6.08
N MET A 173 -10.38 -11.54 5.15
CA MET A 173 -9.03 -12.06 5.31
C MET A 173 -8.28 -11.28 6.38
N VAL A 174 -8.31 -9.95 6.32
CA VAL A 174 -7.62 -9.10 7.29
C VAL A 174 -8.25 -9.21 8.68
N GLN A 175 -9.58 -9.33 8.76
CA GLN A 175 -10.24 -9.63 10.04
C GLN A 175 -9.77 -10.97 10.62
N ASP A 176 -9.57 -11.99 9.80
CA ASP A 176 -9.02 -13.27 10.26
C ASP A 176 -7.58 -13.14 10.80
N VAL A 177 -6.78 -12.24 10.23
CA VAL A 177 -5.45 -11.89 10.77
C VAL A 177 -5.59 -11.28 12.16
N VAL A 178 -6.47 -10.28 12.34
CA VAL A 178 -6.75 -9.67 13.67
C VAL A 178 -7.19 -10.74 14.68
N ASP A 179 -8.08 -11.62 14.27
CA ASP A 179 -8.68 -12.63 15.15
C ASP A 179 -7.68 -13.71 15.59
N THR A 180 -6.58 -13.93 14.87
CA THR A 180 -5.76 -15.15 15.06
C THR A 180 -4.25 -14.99 15.05
N HIS A 181 -3.70 -13.91 14.50
CA HIS A 181 -2.26 -13.68 14.55
C HIS A 181 -1.80 -13.43 16.00
N PRO A 182 -0.73 -14.09 16.49
CA PRO A 182 -0.25 -13.94 17.86
C PRO A 182 0.16 -12.50 18.18
N GLY A 183 0.87 -11.83 17.27
CA GLY A 183 1.24 -10.41 17.38
C GLY A 183 0.08 -9.42 17.41
N LEU A 184 -1.19 -9.86 17.25
CA LEU A 184 -2.39 -9.02 17.39
C LEU A 184 -3.32 -9.53 18.51
N ALA A 185 -2.86 -10.47 19.35
CA ALA A 185 -3.70 -11.06 20.39
C ALA A 185 -4.28 -10.04 21.36
N PHE A 186 -3.51 -8.99 21.68
CA PHE A 186 -3.96 -7.88 22.52
C PHE A 186 -5.09 -7.05 21.87
N LEU A 187 -5.11 -6.96 20.54
CA LEU A 187 -6.11 -6.17 19.82
C LEU A 187 -7.49 -6.84 19.90
N LYS A 188 -7.56 -8.16 20.13
CA LYS A 188 -8.83 -8.92 20.15
C LYS A 188 -9.85 -8.38 21.15
N GLU A 189 -9.39 -7.89 22.29
CA GLU A 189 -10.26 -7.33 23.34
C GLU A 189 -10.72 -5.90 23.01
N ALA A 190 -9.98 -5.19 22.16
CA ALA A 190 -10.22 -3.80 21.77
C ALA A 190 -10.96 -3.71 20.42
N THR A 191 -12.20 -4.22 20.39
CA THR A 191 -13.02 -4.36 19.17
C THR A 191 -13.27 -3.06 18.41
N GLU A 192 -13.24 -1.91 19.10
CA GLU A 192 -13.38 -0.57 18.50
C GLU A 192 -12.26 -0.27 17.48
N PHE A 193 -11.07 -0.84 17.68
CA PHE A 193 -9.91 -0.63 16.82
C PHE A 193 -9.81 -1.63 15.66
N HIS A 194 -10.57 -2.73 15.69
CA HIS A 194 -10.50 -3.78 14.65
C HIS A 194 -10.79 -3.22 13.27
N SER A 195 -11.93 -2.52 13.15
CA SER A 195 -12.36 -1.91 11.89
C SER A 195 -11.33 -0.91 11.36
N ARG A 196 -10.68 -0.15 12.26
CA ARG A 196 -9.63 0.81 11.90
C ARG A 196 -8.40 0.13 11.37
N TYR A 197 -7.88 -0.86 12.09
CA TYR A 197 -6.73 -1.63 11.65
C TYR A 197 -7.00 -2.30 10.30
N VAL A 198 -8.17 -2.94 10.13
CA VAL A 198 -8.58 -3.58 8.88
C VAL A 198 -8.61 -2.57 7.72
N HIS A 199 -9.23 -1.40 7.90
CA HIS A 199 -9.28 -0.37 6.88
C HIS A 199 -7.89 0.20 6.55
N THR A 200 -7.02 0.37 7.53
CA THR A 200 -5.66 0.86 7.32
C THR A 200 -4.82 -0.13 6.53
N VAL A 201 -4.84 -1.42 6.90
CA VAL A 201 -4.13 -2.48 6.15
C VAL A 201 -4.62 -2.50 4.69
N ILE A 202 -5.93 -2.46 4.46
CA ILE A 202 -6.50 -2.48 3.10
C ILE A 202 -6.11 -1.21 2.34
N ALA A 203 -6.15 -0.03 2.97
CA ALA A 203 -5.72 1.22 2.35
C ALA A 203 -4.24 1.14 1.94
N ARG A 204 -3.36 0.65 2.82
CA ARG A 204 -1.92 0.43 2.52
C ARG A 204 -1.70 -0.58 1.39
N ILE A 205 -2.49 -1.65 1.33
CA ILE A 205 -2.47 -2.62 0.23
C ILE A 205 -2.81 -1.92 -1.09
N PHE A 206 -3.90 -1.16 -1.15
CA PHE A 206 -4.29 -0.47 -2.37
C PHE A 206 -3.31 0.65 -2.74
N TYR A 207 -2.76 1.36 -1.77
CA TYR A 207 -1.72 2.38 -1.96
C TYR A 207 -0.50 1.83 -2.69
N SER A 208 -0.05 0.62 -2.30
CA SER A 208 1.19 0.03 -2.84
C SER A 208 0.95 -0.83 -4.07
N VAL A 209 -0.17 -1.56 -4.13
CA VAL A 209 -0.43 -2.57 -5.18
C VAL A 209 -1.24 -1.99 -6.34
N ASN A 210 -2.26 -1.15 -6.10
CA ASN A 210 -3.14 -0.64 -7.16
C ASN A 210 -2.53 0.58 -7.88
N ARG A 211 -1.42 0.36 -8.57
CA ARG A 211 -0.66 1.39 -9.28
C ARG A 211 -1.45 2.05 -10.41
N SER A 212 -2.56 1.46 -10.86
CA SER A 212 -3.43 2.06 -11.87
C SER A 212 -4.44 3.07 -11.32
N TRP A 213 -4.52 3.28 -9.99
CA TRP A 213 -5.52 4.14 -9.31
C TRP A 213 -6.99 3.75 -9.55
N SER A 214 -7.26 2.59 -10.15
CA SER A 214 -8.60 2.20 -10.61
C SER A 214 -9.55 1.77 -9.50
N GLY A 215 -9.04 1.57 -8.28
CA GLY A 215 -9.76 0.92 -7.19
C GLY A 215 -9.93 -0.59 -7.38
N LYS A 216 -9.24 -1.18 -8.36
CA LYS A 216 -9.33 -2.59 -8.74
C LYS A 216 -7.94 -3.19 -8.86
N ILE A 217 -7.52 -4.00 -7.89
CA ILE A 217 -6.24 -4.72 -7.98
C ILE A 217 -6.39 -5.87 -8.98
N THR A 218 -5.74 -5.75 -10.12
CA THR A 218 -5.74 -6.78 -11.17
C THR A 218 -4.75 -7.90 -10.86
N ILE A 219 -4.90 -9.06 -11.53
CA ILE A 219 -3.90 -10.15 -11.48
C ILE A 219 -2.50 -9.61 -11.84
N SER A 220 -2.40 -8.72 -12.82
CA SER A 220 -1.12 -8.19 -13.28
C SER A 220 -0.44 -7.28 -12.26
N GLU A 221 -1.21 -6.48 -11.51
CA GLU A 221 -0.68 -5.65 -10.42
C GLU A 221 -0.24 -6.51 -9.25
N LEU A 222 -1.06 -7.50 -8.88
CA LEU A 222 -0.73 -8.44 -7.80
C LEU A 222 0.55 -9.25 -8.08
N LYS A 223 0.84 -9.55 -9.35
CA LYS A 223 2.09 -10.24 -9.75
C LYS A 223 3.33 -9.36 -9.67
N ARG A 224 3.17 -8.04 -9.66
CA ARG A 224 4.28 -7.08 -9.59
C ARG A 224 4.49 -6.56 -8.17
N SER A 225 3.63 -6.93 -7.23
CA SER A 225 3.76 -6.62 -5.81
C SER A 225 4.23 -7.82 -5.00
N ASP A 226 4.54 -7.55 -3.74
CA ASP A 226 4.95 -8.46 -2.69
C ASP A 226 3.78 -8.92 -1.79
N LEU A 227 2.53 -8.50 -2.08
CA LEU A 227 1.38 -8.78 -1.20
C LEU A 227 1.21 -10.27 -0.86
N LEU A 228 1.34 -11.17 -1.85
CA LEU A 228 1.17 -12.61 -1.59
C LEU A 228 2.32 -13.21 -0.78
N GLU A 229 3.51 -12.65 -0.90
CA GLU A 229 4.68 -13.02 -0.10
C GLU A 229 4.45 -12.58 1.35
N MET A 230 4.06 -11.33 1.57
CA MET A 230 3.76 -10.79 2.90
C MET A 230 2.61 -11.53 3.58
N ILE A 231 1.55 -11.91 2.85
CA ILE A 231 0.46 -12.74 3.40
C ILE A 231 0.96 -14.13 3.83
N SER A 232 1.95 -14.69 3.13
CA SER A 232 2.51 -16.00 3.49
C SER A 232 3.40 -15.89 4.73
N LEU A 233 4.14 -14.79 4.87
CA LEU A 233 5.02 -14.52 6.00
C LEU A 233 4.27 -14.40 7.33
N LEU A 234 3.00 -14.00 7.33
CA LEU A 234 2.14 -13.92 8.53
C LEU A 234 2.03 -15.26 9.30
N GLU A 235 2.22 -16.41 8.65
CA GLU A 235 2.21 -17.72 9.35
C GLU A 235 3.56 -18.01 10.04
N GLU A 236 4.64 -17.39 9.58
CA GLU A 236 6.01 -17.69 9.99
C GLU A 236 6.56 -16.71 11.01
N GLU A 237 6.11 -15.45 10.98
CA GLU A 237 6.60 -14.37 11.84
C GLU A 237 5.58 -14.03 12.93
N GLU A 238 5.97 -14.18 14.20
CA GLU A 238 5.07 -13.97 15.33
C GLU A 238 4.92 -12.49 15.69
N ASP A 239 5.97 -11.69 15.47
CA ASP A 239 5.94 -10.24 15.65
C ASP A 239 5.42 -9.55 14.39
N ILE A 240 4.16 -9.11 14.45
CA ILE A 240 3.46 -8.46 13.33
C ILE A 240 4.20 -7.19 12.83
N ASN A 241 5.02 -6.56 13.67
CA ASN A 241 5.75 -5.34 13.32
C ASN A 241 7.01 -5.61 12.49
N GLN A 242 7.53 -6.84 12.47
CA GLN A 242 8.58 -7.24 11.51
C GLN A 242 8.03 -7.30 10.08
N ILE A 243 6.72 -7.49 9.92
CA ILE A 243 6.02 -7.41 8.64
C ILE A 243 5.59 -5.95 8.38
N MET A 244 6.59 -5.10 8.14
CA MET A 244 6.39 -3.65 7.96
C MET A 244 5.42 -3.34 6.83
N ALA A 245 5.51 -4.09 5.72
CA ALA A 245 4.61 -3.96 4.59
C ALA A 245 3.18 -4.42 4.96
N PHE A 246 2.23 -3.49 4.81
CA PHE A 246 0.79 -3.69 5.02
C PHE A 246 0.33 -3.92 6.47
N PHE A 247 0.95 -4.83 7.21
CA PHE A 247 0.39 -5.42 8.44
C PHE A 247 0.97 -4.88 9.75
N SER A 248 2.09 -4.14 9.75
CA SER A 248 2.63 -3.56 10.99
C SER A 248 1.58 -2.79 11.80
N TYR A 249 1.46 -3.15 13.07
CA TYR A 249 0.57 -2.51 14.03
C TYR A 249 1.11 -1.13 14.44
N GLU A 250 2.42 -0.98 14.59
CA GLU A 250 3.06 0.32 14.90
C GLU A 250 2.71 1.37 13.84
N HIS A 251 2.80 1.00 12.56
CA HIS A 251 2.41 1.88 11.46
C HIS A 251 0.92 2.26 11.54
N PHE A 252 0.06 1.28 11.84
CA PHE A 252 -1.36 1.56 12.04
C PHE A 252 -1.59 2.54 13.19
N TYR A 253 -0.91 2.34 14.32
CA TYR A 253 -1.07 3.15 15.52
C TYR A 253 -0.73 4.61 15.26
N VAL A 254 0.42 4.87 14.63
CA VAL A 254 0.83 6.23 14.24
C VAL A 254 -0.18 6.89 13.32
N ILE A 255 -0.62 6.19 12.25
CA ILE A 255 -1.64 6.71 11.32
C ILE A 255 -2.93 7.06 12.08
N TYR A 256 -3.36 6.20 12.99
CA TYR A 256 -4.57 6.40 13.77
C TYR A 256 -4.46 7.58 14.73
N CYS A 257 -3.36 7.69 15.49
CA CYS A 257 -3.13 8.79 16.42
C CYS A 257 -3.08 10.15 15.70
N LYS A 258 -2.34 10.24 14.58
CA LYS A 258 -2.29 11.46 13.77
C LYS A 258 -3.64 11.86 13.20
N PHE A 259 -4.49 10.89 12.82
CA PHE A 259 -5.87 11.20 12.42
C PHE A 259 -6.71 11.70 13.61
N TRP A 260 -6.61 11.01 14.75
CA TRP A 260 -7.37 11.32 15.96
C TRP A 260 -7.02 12.71 16.53
N GLU A 261 -5.78 13.15 16.37
CA GLU A 261 -5.36 14.50 16.71
C GLU A 261 -6.12 15.57 15.92
N LEU A 262 -6.54 15.29 14.69
CA LEU A 262 -7.25 16.23 13.81
C LEU A 262 -8.78 16.12 13.97
N ASP A 263 -9.32 14.90 14.08
CA ASP A 263 -10.75 14.61 14.20
C ASP A 263 -11.27 14.88 15.63
N LYS A 264 -11.44 16.16 15.99
CA LYS A 264 -11.86 16.60 17.34
C LYS A 264 -13.33 16.35 17.65
N ASP A 265 -14.21 16.31 16.66
CA ASP A 265 -15.64 16.01 16.84
C ASP A 265 -15.96 14.52 16.71
N HIS A 266 -14.96 13.70 16.35
CA HIS A 266 -15.01 12.24 16.30
C HIS A 266 -16.07 11.72 15.32
N ASP A 267 -16.31 12.46 14.24
CA ASP A 267 -17.25 12.07 13.19
C ASP A 267 -16.60 11.23 12.08
N LEU A 268 -15.28 10.99 12.20
CA LEU A 268 -14.44 10.19 11.30
C LEU A 268 -14.19 10.85 9.94
N LEU A 269 -14.45 12.14 9.86
CA LEU A 269 -14.27 12.96 8.67
C LEU A 269 -13.55 14.26 9.07
N ILE A 270 -12.40 14.52 8.48
CA ILE A 270 -11.68 15.78 8.69
C ILE A 270 -11.96 16.74 7.53
N ASN A 271 -12.14 18.03 7.84
CA ASN A 271 -12.30 19.07 6.83
C ASN A 271 -10.95 19.71 6.48
N GLN A 272 -10.99 20.74 5.63
CA GLN A 272 -9.81 21.48 5.19
C GLN A 272 -9.06 22.15 6.36
N ASP A 273 -9.80 22.78 7.29
CA ASP A 273 -9.24 23.46 8.45
C ASP A 273 -8.58 22.49 9.43
N ASP A 274 -9.12 21.28 9.56
CA ASP A 274 -8.52 20.23 10.37
C ASP A 274 -7.23 19.73 9.75
N LEU A 275 -7.24 19.40 8.46
CA LEU A 275 -6.03 18.95 7.76
C LEU A 275 -4.93 20.02 7.75
N ALA A 276 -5.31 21.30 7.62
CA ALA A 276 -4.36 22.41 7.63
C ALA A 276 -3.54 22.50 8.92
N LYS A 277 -4.03 21.96 10.05
CA LYS A 277 -3.32 21.95 11.34
C LYS A 277 -2.29 20.81 11.45
N HIS A 278 -2.29 19.86 10.52
CA HIS A 278 -1.33 18.76 10.52
C HIS A 278 0.11 19.30 10.44
N SER A 279 0.99 18.76 11.29
CA SER A 279 2.40 19.17 11.43
C SER A 279 2.56 20.69 11.53
N ASP A 280 1.85 21.31 12.48
CA ASP A 280 1.93 22.76 12.76
C ASP A 280 1.79 23.65 11.52
N ASN A 281 0.82 23.32 10.66
CA ASN A 281 0.58 24.02 9.41
C ASN A 281 1.78 23.96 8.44
N ALA A 282 2.52 22.85 8.37
CA ALA A 282 3.64 22.66 7.46
C ALA A 282 3.24 22.77 5.98
N LEU A 283 2.07 22.24 5.60
CA LEU A 283 1.54 22.32 4.24
C LEU A 283 0.89 23.68 3.94
N SER A 284 1.06 24.14 2.70
CA SER A 284 0.45 25.37 2.21
C SER A 284 -1.08 25.21 2.12
N THR A 285 -1.80 26.31 2.31
CA THR A 285 -3.28 26.30 2.20
C THR A 285 -3.72 25.94 0.79
N ARG A 286 -3.01 26.41 -0.25
CA ARG A 286 -3.28 26.07 -1.66
C ARG A 286 -3.16 24.56 -1.91
N ILE A 287 -2.15 23.88 -1.39
CA ILE A 287 -2.04 22.41 -1.59
C ILE A 287 -3.09 21.65 -0.79
N VAL A 288 -3.43 22.14 0.41
CA VAL A 288 -4.50 21.56 1.23
C VAL A 288 -5.84 21.66 0.49
N GLU A 289 -6.19 22.81 -0.11
CA GLU A 289 -7.37 22.95 -0.97
C GLU A 289 -7.38 21.94 -2.13
N ARG A 290 -6.23 21.71 -2.77
CA ARG A 290 -6.12 20.75 -3.87
C ARG A 290 -6.42 19.32 -3.43
N ILE A 291 -6.04 18.92 -2.22
CA ILE A 291 -6.38 17.60 -1.70
C ILE A 291 -7.91 17.39 -1.65
N PHE A 292 -8.67 18.41 -1.27
CA PHE A 292 -10.14 18.36 -1.20
C PHE A 292 -10.86 18.62 -2.54
N SER A 293 -10.12 18.91 -3.62
CA SER A 293 -10.70 19.23 -4.93
C SER A 293 -11.24 18.03 -5.72
N GLY A 294 -11.00 16.80 -5.25
CA GLY A 294 -11.35 15.56 -5.97
C GLY A 294 -10.23 14.99 -6.86
N CYS A 295 -9.06 15.62 -6.91
CA CYS A 295 -7.93 15.14 -7.74
C CYS A 295 -7.29 13.84 -7.20
N VAL A 296 -7.38 13.61 -5.88
CA VAL A 296 -6.79 12.47 -5.16
C VAL A 296 -7.79 11.72 -4.28
N THR A 297 -8.97 12.28 -4.02
CA THR A 297 -10.05 11.61 -3.28
C THR A 297 -10.98 10.88 -4.25
N ARG A 298 -11.41 9.67 -3.87
CA ARG A 298 -12.32 8.86 -4.73
C ARG A 298 -13.79 9.27 -4.59
N ASN A 299 -14.16 9.76 -3.41
CA ASN A 299 -15.47 10.28 -3.08
C ASN A 299 -15.27 11.64 -2.41
N ASP A 300 -16.17 12.58 -2.65
CA ASP A 300 -16.19 13.89 -2.00
C ASP A 300 -16.71 13.85 -0.55
N ASN A 301 -17.11 12.66 -0.07
CA ASN A 301 -17.66 12.36 1.27
C ASN A 301 -18.68 13.40 1.78
N LYS A 302 -19.46 13.99 0.86
CA LYS A 302 -20.51 14.95 1.18
C LYS A 302 -21.77 14.22 1.66
N LYS A 303 -22.41 14.69 2.74
CA LYS A 303 -23.71 14.15 3.17
C LYS A 303 -24.85 14.80 2.35
N ALA A 304 -24.68 16.06 1.97
CA ALA A 304 -25.57 16.81 1.07
C ALA A 304 -24.77 17.62 0.03
N PRO A 305 -25.34 17.98 -1.14
CA PRO A 305 -24.64 18.73 -2.18
C PRO A 305 -24.02 20.07 -1.74
N GLU A 306 -24.63 20.70 -0.75
CA GLU A 306 -24.22 21.96 -0.13
C GLU A 306 -23.08 21.81 0.89
N ASP A 307 -22.77 20.59 1.34
CA ASP A 307 -21.74 20.36 2.33
C ASP A 307 -20.34 20.56 1.74
N GLU A 308 -19.44 21.06 2.58
CA GLU A 308 -18.02 21.11 2.28
C GLU A 308 -17.47 19.69 2.10
N PRO A 309 -16.54 19.50 1.14
CA PRO A 309 -15.89 18.21 0.97
C PRO A 309 -15.13 17.84 2.25
N LYS A 310 -15.28 16.59 2.68
CA LYS A 310 -14.53 16.05 3.83
C LYS A 310 -13.67 14.87 3.43
N MET A 311 -12.60 14.64 4.17
CA MET A 311 -11.68 13.52 3.99
C MET A 311 -12.04 12.40 4.97
N SER A 312 -12.25 11.19 4.45
CA SER A 312 -12.47 10.02 5.30
C SER A 312 -11.17 9.53 5.94
N TYR A 313 -11.27 8.74 7.02
CA TYR A 313 -10.11 8.05 7.59
C TYR A 313 -9.27 7.31 6.53
N THR A 314 -9.92 6.62 5.58
CA THR A 314 -9.20 5.91 4.51
C THR A 314 -8.49 6.83 3.54
N ASP A 315 -9.05 8.00 3.23
CA ASP A 315 -8.39 9.01 2.41
C ASP A 315 -7.21 9.63 3.16
N PHE A 316 -7.33 9.82 4.48
CA PHE A 316 -6.23 10.28 5.33
C PHE A 316 -5.04 9.32 5.33
N VAL A 317 -5.28 7.99 5.32
CA VAL A 317 -4.19 7.01 5.16
C VAL A 317 -3.39 7.27 3.87
N TRP A 318 -4.05 7.61 2.76
CA TRP A 318 -3.36 7.94 1.51
C TRP A 318 -2.59 9.25 1.60
N PHE A 319 -3.17 10.26 2.26
CA PHE A 319 -2.53 11.53 2.52
C PHE A 319 -1.23 11.34 3.32
N ILE A 320 -1.31 10.73 4.51
CA ILE A 320 -0.15 10.66 5.42
C ILE A 320 0.98 9.81 4.84
N LEU A 321 0.66 8.69 4.16
CA LEU A 321 1.67 7.89 3.46
C LEU A 321 2.37 8.69 2.34
N SER A 322 1.62 9.55 1.65
CA SER A 322 2.17 10.38 0.57
C SER A 322 2.95 11.57 1.09
N GLU A 323 2.56 12.12 2.23
CA GLU A 323 3.21 13.27 2.85
C GLU A 323 4.56 12.91 3.48
N GLU A 324 4.61 11.77 4.18
CA GLU A 324 5.81 11.34 4.89
C GLU A 324 6.84 10.64 4.01
N ASP A 325 6.44 10.00 2.90
CA ASP A 325 7.39 9.49 1.90
C ASP A 325 7.02 9.92 0.47
N LYS A 326 7.43 11.15 0.14
CA LYS A 326 7.30 11.74 -1.20
C LYS A 326 8.19 11.10 -2.27
N ARG A 327 9.01 10.09 -1.93
CA ARG A 327 9.88 9.39 -2.89
C ARG A 327 9.17 8.23 -3.56
N THR A 328 8.09 7.71 -2.97
CA THR A 328 7.40 6.55 -3.53
C THR A 328 6.71 6.89 -4.85
N PRO A 329 6.61 5.95 -5.81
CA PRO A 329 5.90 6.19 -7.05
C PRO A 329 4.42 6.59 -6.87
N THR A 330 3.76 6.14 -5.80
CA THR A 330 2.38 6.52 -5.45
C THR A 330 2.32 7.96 -4.93
N ALA A 331 3.21 8.35 -4.01
CA ALA A 331 3.26 9.73 -3.51
C ALA A 331 3.56 10.73 -4.62
N ILE A 332 4.47 10.39 -5.54
CA ILE A 332 4.76 11.25 -6.69
C ILE A 332 3.52 11.45 -7.56
N GLU A 333 2.72 10.41 -7.80
CA GLU A 333 1.45 10.53 -8.51
C GLU A 333 0.41 11.33 -7.72
N TYR A 334 0.36 11.15 -6.39
CA TYR A 334 -0.56 11.88 -5.51
C TYR A 334 -0.30 13.39 -5.59
N TRP A 335 0.93 13.81 -5.36
CA TRP A 335 1.28 15.24 -5.37
C TRP A 335 1.26 15.85 -6.76
N PHE A 336 1.64 15.09 -7.80
CA PHE A 336 1.49 15.56 -9.17
C PHE A 336 0.03 15.86 -9.51
N ARG A 337 -0.92 15.00 -9.13
CA ARG A 337 -2.37 15.25 -9.32
C ARG A 337 -2.86 16.49 -8.56
N CYS A 338 -2.30 16.76 -7.39
CA CYS A 338 -2.63 17.97 -6.63
C CYS A 338 -2.08 19.23 -7.34
N MET A 339 -0.86 19.18 -7.85
CA MET A 339 -0.20 20.33 -8.49
C MET A 339 -0.65 20.59 -9.94
N ASP A 340 -1.10 19.57 -10.66
CA ASP A 340 -1.69 19.65 -11.99
C ASP A 340 -3.14 20.17 -11.83
N ILE A 341 -3.29 21.50 -11.89
CA ILE A 341 -4.54 22.21 -11.59
C ILE A 341 -5.55 21.97 -12.70
N ASP A 342 -5.11 22.04 -13.96
CA ASP A 342 -5.97 21.89 -15.14
C ASP A 342 -6.11 20.43 -15.62
N GLY A 343 -5.24 19.53 -15.15
CA GLY A 343 -5.31 18.09 -15.44
C GLY A 343 -4.79 17.72 -16.82
N ASP A 344 -3.98 18.57 -17.46
CA ASP A 344 -3.44 18.33 -18.79
C ASP A 344 -2.27 17.32 -18.82
N GLY A 345 -1.75 16.96 -17.65
CA GLY A 345 -0.65 16.01 -17.47
C GLY A 345 0.74 16.63 -17.47
N ALA A 346 0.87 17.95 -17.37
CA ALA A 346 2.14 18.67 -17.27
C ALA A 346 2.05 19.89 -16.35
N LEU A 347 3.00 20.04 -15.42
CA LEU A 347 3.10 21.24 -14.59
C LEU A 347 3.68 22.39 -15.42
N SER A 348 2.83 23.39 -15.66
CA SER A 348 3.17 24.64 -16.31
C SER A 348 3.85 25.61 -15.35
N MET A 349 4.55 26.63 -15.90
CA MET A 349 5.18 27.66 -15.07
C MET A 349 4.16 28.43 -14.22
N TYR A 350 2.94 28.60 -14.74
CA TYR A 350 1.84 29.25 -14.01
C TYR A 350 1.46 28.47 -12.75
N GLU A 351 1.35 27.14 -12.83
CA GLU A 351 1.00 26.31 -11.67
C GLU A 351 2.14 26.28 -10.65
N LEU A 352 3.40 26.23 -11.11
CA LEU A 352 4.56 26.29 -10.22
C LEU A 352 4.63 27.63 -9.49
N GLU A 353 4.44 28.74 -10.20
CA GLU A 353 4.39 30.08 -9.60
C GLU A 353 3.23 30.21 -8.62
N TYR A 354 2.06 29.64 -8.96
CA TYR A 354 0.91 29.59 -8.07
C TYR A 354 1.22 28.87 -6.75
N PHE A 355 1.92 27.75 -6.70
CA PHE A 355 2.26 27.18 -5.38
C PHE A 355 3.39 27.96 -4.69
N TYR A 356 4.37 28.43 -5.45
CA TYR A 356 5.54 29.11 -4.88
C TYR A 356 5.23 30.48 -4.28
N GLU A 357 4.30 31.24 -4.85
CA GLU A 357 3.90 32.56 -4.33
C GLU A 357 3.44 32.47 -2.87
N GLU A 358 2.69 31.43 -2.49
CA GLU A 358 2.29 31.22 -1.10
C GLU A 358 3.50 30.84 -0.22
N GLN A 359 4.41 29.99 -0.73
CA GLN A 359 5.64 29.64 -0.01
C GLN A 359 6.50 30.87 0.29
N GLN A 360 6.62 31.79 -0.68
CA GLN A 360 7.34 33.05 -0.47
C GLN A 360 6.70 33.87 0.65
N GLN A 361 5.37 34.06 0.62
CA GLN A 361 4.66 34.78 1.68
C GLN A 361 4.85 34.14 3.07
N ARG A 362 4.84 32.81 3.14
CA ARG A 362 5.02 32.06 4.39
C ARG A 362 6.45 32.20 4.94
N MET A 363 7.47 32.11 4.07
CA MET A 363 8.87 32.33 4.44
C MET A 363 9.15 33.78 4.85
N GLU A 364 8.62 34.77 4.13
CA GLU A 364 8.70 36.18 4.50
C GLU A 364 8.04 36.45 5.87
N GLY A 365 6.92 35.78 6.15
CA GLY A 365 6.20 35.87 7.42
C GLY A 365 7.02 35.44 8.64
N ILE A 366 8.02 34.57 8.46
CA ILE A 366 8.97 34.14 9.50
C ILE A 366 10.35 34.81 9.37
N GLY A 367 10.49 35.80 8.47
CA GLY A 367 11.69 36.61 8.31
C GLY A 367 12.81 35.94 7.50
N ILE A 368 12.48 34.95 6.67
CA ILE A 368 13.43 34.28 5.77
C ILE A 368 13.39 34.95 4.40
N GLU A 369 14.57 35.33 3.89
CA GLU A 369 14.70 35.88 2.55
C GLU A 369 14.46 34.80 1.50
N CYS A 370 13.51 35.04 0.60
CA CYS A 370 13.08 34.07 -0.41
C CYS A 370 13.84 34.28 -1.71
N LEU A 371 14.10 33.19 -2.43
CA LEU A 371 14.55 33.28 -3.81
C LEU A 371 13.40 33.81 -4.68
N PRO A 372 13.69 34.67 -5.68
CA PRO A 372 12.73 34.98 -6.73
C PRO A 372 12.27 33.72 -7.46
N PHE A 373 11.04 33.71 -7.98
CA PHE A 373 10.47 32.54 -8.65
C PHE A 373 11.33 32.08 -9.83
N GLU A 374 11.88 33.01 -10.62
CA GLU A 374 12.70 32.67 -11.79
C GLU A 374 13.98 31.91 -11.42
N ASP A 375 14.59 32.27 -10.30
CA ASP A 375 15.81 31.62 -9.79
C ASP A 375 15.48 30.24 -9.21
N CYS A 376 14.40 30.15 -8.42
CA CYS A 376 13.87 28.89 -7.91
C CYS A 376 13.53 27.93 -9.06
N LEU A 377 12.82 28.42 -10.07
CA LEU A 377 12.45 27.66 -11.25
C LEU A 377 13.68 27.13 -11.99
N CYS A 378 14.72 27.95 -12.18
CA CYS A 378 15.96 27.49 -12.80
C CYS A 378 16.59 26.33 -12.01
N GLN A 379 16.66 26.44 -10.68
CA GLN A 379 17.17 25.36 -9.82
C GLN A 379 16.33 24.08 -9.95
N MET A 380 15.00 24.21 -9.93
CA MET A 380 14.09 23.07 -10.06
C MET A 380 14.21 22.40 -11.44
N LEU A 381 14.29 23.17 -12.53
CA LEU A 381 14.47 22.63 -13.88
C LEU A 381 15.81 21.91 -14.04
N ASP A 382 16.88 22.42 -13.43
CA ASP A 382 18.20 21.80 -13.49
C ASP A 382 18.29 20.54 -12.61
N MET A 383 17.52 20.48 -11.52
CA MET A 383 17.35 19.30 -10.69
C MET A 383 16.52 18.21 -11.38
N ILE A 384 15.34 18.56 -11.90
CA ILE A 384 14.40 17.61 -12.52
C ILE A 384 14.87 17.15 -13.90
N LYS A 385 15.50 18.05 -14.68
CA LYS A 385 15.92 17.83 -16.08
C LYS A 385 14.77 17.27 -16.95
N PRO A 386 13.66 18.02 -17.08
CA PRO A 386 12.52 17.56 -17.87
C PRO A 386 12.88 17.43 -19.35
N VAL A 387 12.14 16.60 -20.08
CA VAL A 387 12.37 16.41 -21.54
C VAL A 387 12.08 17.71 -22.30
N ASN A 388 11.03 18.41 -21.90
CA ASN A 388 10.71 19.76 -22.35
C ASN A 388 11.00 20.73 -21.21
N ARG A 389 11.73 21.83 -21.44
CA ARG A 389 12.01 22.80 -20.37
C ARG A 389 10.83 23.71 -20.05
N ASP A 390 9.81 23.76 -20.91
CA ASP A 390 8.64 24.63 -20.73
C ASP A 390 7.56 23.99 -19.83
N SER A 391 7.68 22.70 -19.49
CA SER A 391 6.75 22.02 -18.59
C SER A 391 7.36 20.77 -17.95
N ILE A 392 6.85 20.38 -16.77
CA ILE A 392 7.33 19.21 -16.04
C ILE A 392 6.25 18.13 -16.01
N THR A 393 6.53 16.96 -16.58
CA THR A 393 5.58 15.84 -16.58
C THR A 393 5.79 14.90 -15.39
N LEU A 394 4.76 14.11 -15.06
CA LEU A 394 4.88 13.02 -14.09
C LEU A 394 6.02 12.05 -14.44
N GLY A 395 6.25 11.81 -15.73
CA GLY A 395 7.34 10.98 -16.22
C GLY A 395 8.71 11.57 -15.90
N ASP A 396 8.85 12.90 -15.89
CA ASP A 396 10.09 13.59 -15.50
C ASP A 396 10.35 13.43 -14.00
N LEU A 397 9.32 13.70 -13.18
CA LEU A 397 9.41 13.58 -11.72
C LEU A 397 9.74 12.16 -11.25
N LYS A 398 9.21 11.12 -11.90
CA LYS A 398 9.54 9.71 -11.55
C LYS A 398 10.96 9.29 -11.96
N ARG A 399 11.52 9.92 -12.99
CA ARG A 399 12.92 9.67 -13.40
C ARG A 399 13.88 10.40 -12.48
N CYS A 400 13.49 11.57 -11.99
CA CYS A 400 14.21 12.28 -10.93
C CYS A 400 14.18 11.46 -9.62
N LYS A 401 15.27 11.53 -8.86
CA LYS A 401 15.38 10.91 -7.52
C LYS A 401 15.31 11.94 -6.38
N MET A 402 15.18 13.22 -6.74
CA MET A 402 15.11 14.36 -5.82
C MET A 402 13.69 14.97 -5.78
N THR A 403 12.68 14.19 -6.14
CA THR A 403 11.29 14.65 -6.31
C THR A 403 10.65 15.12 -5.00
N HIS A 404 11.06 14.55 -3.87
CA HIS A 404 10.65 15.01 -2.54
C HIS A 404 11.06 16.46 -2.28
N VAL A 405 12.31 16.84 -2.61
CA VAL A 405 12.79 18.23 -2.51
C VAL A 405 11.96 19.16 -3.38
N PHE A 406 11.69 18.76 -4.63
CA PHE A 406 10.84 19.52 -5.55
C PHE A 406 9.49 19.84 -4.92
N PHE A 407 8.79 18.83 -4.39
CA PHE A 407 7.49 19.02 -3.76
C PHE A 407 7.56 19.89 -2.50
N ASP A 408 8.53 19.64 -1.62
CA ASP A 408 8.68 20.40 -0.38
C ASP A 408 8.93 21.89 -0.67
N THR A 409 9.76 22.21 -1.69
CA THR A 409 9.99 23.60 -2.15
C THR A 409 8.69 24.34 -2.48
N PHE A 410 7.74 23.68 -3.14
CA PHE A 410 6.51 24.32 -3.60
C PHE A 410 5.39 24.37 -2.57
N PHE A 411 5.37 23.50 -1.56
CA PHE A 411 4.21 23.49 -0.65
C PHE A 411 4.43 22.97 0.78
N ASN A 412 5.62 22.49 1.17
CA ASN A 412 5.90 22.09 2.55
C ASN A 412 7.03 22.94 3.14
N LEU A 413 6.67 23.90 3.98
CA LEU A 413 7.63 24.85 4.54
C LEU A 413 8.63 24.19 5.49
N GLU A 414 8.17 23.34 6.40
CA GLU A 414 9.01 22.70 7.41
C GLU A 414 10.07 21.81 6.76
N LYS A 415 9.64 20.87 5.90
CA LYS A 415 10.55 19.95 5.19
C LYS A 415 11.47 20.69 4.23
N TYR A 416 11.01 21.79 3.61
CA TYR A 416 11.87 22.66 2.80
C TYR A 416 13.02 23.26 3.62
N LEU A 417 12.73 23.83 4.80
CA LEU A 417 13.76 24.40 5.67
C LEU A 417 14.75 23.35 6.17
N ASP A 418 14.28 22.13 6.44
CA ASP A 418 15.15 21.00 6.80
C ASP A 418 16.12 20.64 5.67
N HIS A 419 15.68 20.67 4.40
CA HIS A 419 16.56 20.41 3.26
C HIS A 419 17.63 21.49 3.09
N GLU A 420 17.27 22.76 3.28
CA GLU A 420 18.19 23.91 3.19
C GLU A 420 19.27 23.88 4.30
N GLN A 421 18.92 23.39 5.49
CA GLN A 421 19.84 23.30 6.62
C GLN A 421 20.69 22.02 6.62
N ARG A 422 20.28 20.99 5.86
CA ARG A 422 20.98 19.70 5.84
C ARG A 422 22.30 19.80 5.10
N ASP A 423 23.37 19.29 5.73
CA ASP A 423 24.66 19.12 5.08
C ASP A 423 24.51 18.15 3.87
N PRO A 424 24.88 18.56 2.63
CA PRO A 424 24.84 17.72 1.44
C PRO A 424 25.60 16.39 1.57
N PHE A 425 26.51 16.27 2.53
CA PHE A 425 27.32 15.08 2.80
C PHE A 425 26.76 14.16 3.90
N ALA A 426 25.68 14.56 4.60
CA ALA A 426 25.12 13.77 5.70
C ALA A 426 24.29 12.55 5.25
N SER A 427 23.79 12.53 4.01
CA SER A 427 22.75 11.60 3.54
C SER A 427 23.19 10.14 3.28
N GLN A 428 24.41 9.73 3.66
CA GLN A 428 24.94 8.40 3.29
C GLN A 428 24.79 7.30 4.34
N ARG A 429 24.13 7.53 5.49
CA ARG A 429 24.26 6.61 6.65
C ARG A 429 23.13 5.63 6.93
N ASP A 430 21.91 5.79 6.41
CA ASP A 430 20.81 4.83 6.67
C ASP A 430 19.92 4.59 5.44
N GLU A 431 20.37 3.73 4.52
CA GLU A 431 19.63 3.37 3.30
C GLU A 431 18.65 2.20 3.47
N THR A 432 18.56 1.57 4.64
CA THR A 432 17.81 0.30 4.76
C THR A 432 16.30 0.47 4.91
N ASN A 433 15.82 1.57 5.50
CA ASN A 433 14.40 1.81 5.79
C ASN A 433 13.87 2.97 4.94
N SER A 434 12.58 2.90 4.56
CA SER A 434 11.92 4.01 3.86
C SER A 434 11.76 5.24 4.74
N ASP A 435 11.43 6.39 4.15
CA ASP A 435 11.15 7.61 4.93
C ASP A 435 9.93 7.38 5.84
N TRP A 436 8.90 6.69 5.33
CA TRP A 436 7.72 6.28 6.10
C TRP A 436 8.10 5.39 7.30
N ASP A 437 8.92 4.36 7.08
CA ASP A 437 9.28 3.41 8.14
C ASP A 437 10.06 4.11 9.27
N ARG A 438 10.93 5.07 8.92
CA ARG A 438 11.65 5.89 9.90
C ARG A 438 10.72 6.79 10.68
N PHE A 439 9.85 7.52 9.98
CA PHE A 439 8.86 8.41 10.60
C PHE A 439 7.97 7.64 11.56
N ALA A 440 7.39 6.52 11.11
CA ALA A 440 6.50 5.71 11.92
C ALA A 440 7.21 5.15 13.16
N ALA A 441 8.46 4.69 13.05
CA ALA A 441 9.22 4.22 14.21
C ALA A 441 9.46 5.33 15.25
N GLN A 442 9.84 6.53 14.80
CA GLN A 442 10.10 7.68 15.66
C GLN A 442 8.82 8.16 16.37
N GLU A 443 7.74 8.35 15.60
CA GLU A 443 6.45 8.78 16.15
C GLU A 443 5.86 7.73 17.11
N TYR A 444 6.01 6.44 16.80
CA TYR A 444 5.55 5.39 17.69
C TYR A 444 6.30 5.41 19.04
N GLU A 445 7.62 5.61 19.01
CA GLU A 445 8.43 5.74 20.23
C GLU A 445 8.02 6.97 21.06
N LEU A 446 7.77 8.11 20.40
CA LEU A 446 7.29 9.33 21.06
C LEU A 446 5.92 9.11 21.71
N LEU A 447 4.95 8.57 20.98
CA LEU A 447 3.60 8.31 21.48
C LEU A 447 3.62 7.38 22.71
N ILE A 448 4.44 6.32 22.68
CA ILE A 448 4.60 5.45 23.85
C ILE A 448 5.27 6.18 25.01
N SER A 449 6.26 7.03 24.75
CA SER A 449 6.95 7.77 25.81
C SER A 449 6.00 8.73 26.53
N GLU A 450 5.16 9.46 25.79
CA GLU A 450 4.15 10.37 26.34
C GLU A 450 3.04 9.63 27.10
N GLU A 451 2.73 8.39 26.73
CA GLU A 451 1.76 7.55 27.45
C GLU A 451 2.27 7.06 28.82
N ASN A 452 3.58 6.98 29.01
CA ASN A 452 4.21 6.51 30.24
C ASN A 452 4.53 7.62 31.25
N GLU A 453 4.36 8.90 30.86
CA GLU A 453 4.44 10.09 31.72
C GLU A 453 3.07 10.47 32.29
#